data_AF-A0A0D8HY18-F1
#
_entry.id   AF-A0A0D8HY18-F1
#
_cell.length_a   1.000
_cell.length_b   1.000
_cell.length_c   1.000
_cell.angle_alpha   90.00
_cell.angle_beta   90.00
_cell.angle_gamma   90.00
#
_symmetry.space_group_name_H-M   'P 1'
#
loop_
_entity.id
_entity.type
_entity.pdbx_description
1 polymer ?
#
loop_
_entity_poly.entity_id
_entity_poly.type
_entity_poly.pdbx_seq_one_letter_code
_entity_poly.pdbx_strand_id
1 'polypeptide(L)'
;MRSPDLQQLEDRELALIVSCRYCQAPSGQPCTTTDNTGTHELTNFPAHLGRITRAQRIQRLIADRPRSPEMPHTHTDPRESTEERHSATHSPSNRRPVVGIDPSLTGTGIAIIINNTPQLQTIASRGKRDDTWQQRATRLTDLRNRTMNLIPRNTELAIIEGPAYAAQGSGNHDRAGYWWMLYQALTALKIPTAVCPPTTRAKWATDKGNAGKADVAMAIAKHWPETTIRGDDQADALCFATIAAQHLNHPMPYLILERHKLALTKIAWPQMQ
;
A
#
# COMPACT_ATOMS: atom_id res chain seq x y z
N MET A 1 -14.05 39.93 11.49
CA MET A 1 -14.00 38.47 11.76
C MET A 1 -14.67 38.22 13.11
N ARG A 2 -15.52 37.18 13.23
CA ARG A 2 -16.08 36.79 14.53
C ARG A 2 -14.93 36.32 15.43
N SER A 3 -14.97 36.67 16.71
CA SER A 3 -14.05 36.11 17.70
C SER A 3 -14.16 34.59 17.67
N PRO A 4 -13.03 33.86 17.67
CA PRO A 4 -13.08 32.40 17.70
C PRO A 4 -13.72 31.91 18.99
N ASP A 5 -14.39 30.76 18.91
CA ASP A 5 -14.90 30.08 20.09
C ASP A 5 -13.76 29.39 20.87
N LEU A 6 -14.06 28.94 22.10
CA LEU A 6 -13.06 28.32 22.97
C LEU A 6 -12.45 27.05 22.35
N GLN A 7 -13.27 26.24 21.68
CA GLN A 7 -12.84 25.01 21.02
C GLN A 7 -11.82 25.29 19.91
N GLN A 8 -12.01 26.36 19.15
CA GLN A 8 -11.11 26.81 18.10
C GLN A 8 -9.75 27.28 18.65
N LEU A 9 -9.72 27.84 19.86
CA LEU A 9 -8.48 28.24 20.53
C LEU A 9 -7.73 27.03 21.08
N GLU A 10 -8.44 26.04 21.63
CA GLU A 10 -7.86 24.76 22.08
C GLU A 10 -7.29 23.96 20.89
N ASP A 11 -8.04 23.86 19.79
CA ASP A 11 -7.58 23.20 18.57
C ASP A 11 -6.36 23.90 17.96
N ARG A 12 -6.28 25.24 18.07
CA ARG A 12 -5.10 26.02 17.68
C ARG A 12 -3.89 25.67 18.54
N GLU A 13 -4.04 25.62 19.86
CA GLU A 13 -2.94 25.26 20.77
C GLU A 13 -2.44 23.85 20.50
N LEU A 14 -3.36 22.91 20.30
CA LEU A 14 -3.03 21.56 19.89
C LEU A 14 -2.27 21.56 18.54
N ALA A 15 -2.69 22.40 17.58
CA ALA A 15 -2.05 22.49 16.28
C ALA A 15 -0.58 22.99 16.33
N LEU A 16 -0.16 23.69 17.40
CA LEU A 16 1.22 24.17 17.55
C LEU A 16 2.23 23.03 17.70
N ILE A 17 1.82 21.83 18.12
CA ILE A 17 2.71 20.66 18.30
C ILE A 17 3.25 20.09 16.97
N VAL A 18 2.72 20.53 15.83
CA VAL A 18 3.14 20.12 14.50
C VAL A 18 3.37 21.31 13.59
N SER A 19 4.24 21.15 12.60
CA SER A 19 4.37 22.12 11.51
C SER A 19 3.14 22.15 10.60
N CYS A 20 2.80 23.34 10.11
CA CYS A 20 1.76 23.54 9.11
C CYS A 20 2.29 23.25 7.70
N ARG A 21 1.63 22.38 6.95
CA ARG A 21 2.01 22.12 5.54
C ARG A 21 1.41 23.11 4.55
N TYR A 22 0.41 23.88 4.97
CA TYR A 22 -0.28 24.86 4.12
C TYR A 22 0.50 26.17 4.05
N CYS A 23 0.75 26.81 5.19
CA CYS A 23 1.52 28.06 5.28
C CYS A 23 2.98 27.87 5.69
N GLN A 24 3.46 26.62 5.79
CA GLN A 24 4.83 26.25 6.16
C GLN A 24 5.30 26.72 7.56
N ALA A 25 4.39 27.22 8.40
CA ALA A 25 4.72 27.62 9.77
C ALA A 25 5.31 26.44 10.57
N PRO A 26 6.46 26.62 11.26
CA PRO A 26 7.10 25.57 12.02
C PRO A 26 6.30 25.21 13.29
N SER A 27 6.67 24.09 13.92
CA SER A 27 6.12 23.70 15.22
C SER A 27 6.39 24.81 16.25
N GLY A 28 5.39 25.13 17.08
CA GLY A 28 5.47 26.20 18.08
C GLY A 28 5.13 27.61 17.56
N GLN A 29 5.05 27.82 16.24
CA GLN A 29 4.70 29.12 15.65
C GLN A 29 3.27 29.14 15.10
N PRO A 30 2.52 30.26 15.20
CA PRO A 30 1.17 30.37 14.67
C PRO A 30 1.16 30.23 13.13
N CYS A 31 -0.01 29.87 12.59
CA CYS A 31 -0.18 29.89 11.14
C CYS A 31 -0.17 31.32 10.62
N THR A 32 0.14 31.51 9.33
CA THR A 32 0.07 32.81 8.66
C THR A 32 -0.94 32.79 7.53
N THR A 33 -1.60 33.91 7.26
CA THR A 33 -2.46 34.11 6.09
C THR A 33 -1.92 35.26 5.26
N THR A 34 -2.01 35.16 3.94
CA THR A 34 -1.59 36.23 3.02
C THR A 34 -2.82 36.81 2.35
N ASP A 35 -2.98 38.13 2.42
CA ASP A 35 -4.00 38.88 1.72
C ASP A 35 -3.36 40.06 0.93
N ASN A 36 -4.19 40.90 0.33
CA ASN A 36 -3.74 42.04 -0.49
C ASN A 36 -2.94 43.10 0.31
N THR A 37 -2.90 42.99 1.64
CA THR A 37 -2.21 43.91 2.55
C THR A 37 -0.93 43.33 3.16
N GLY A 38 -0.65 42.04 2.92
CA GLY A 38 0.58 41.38 3.38
C GLY A 38 0.31 40.02 4.02
N THR A 39 1.32 39.54 4.76
CA THR A 39 1.22 38.27 5.49
C THR A 39 1.04 38.54 6.97
N HIS A 40 -0.03 37.98 7.56
CA HIS A 40 -0.46 38.23 8.93
C HIS A 40 -0.45 36.93 9.73
N GLU A 41 -0.05 37.01 10.99
CA GLU A 41 -0.07 35.87 11.91
C GLU A 41 -1.47 35.62 12.47
N LEU A 42 -1.87 34.35 12.49
CA LEU A 42 -3.13 33.87 13.08
C LEU A 42 -2.95 33.65 14.59
N THR A 43 -2.46 34.66 15.31
CA THR A 43 -2.11 34.55 16.74
C THR A 43 -3.34 34.29 17.59
N ASN A 44 -4.47 34.95 17.31
CA ASN A 44 -5.75 34.79 18.02
C ASN A 44 -6.84 34.20 17.13
N PHE A 45 -6.45 33.37 16.16
CA PHE A 45 -7.36 32.77 15.19
C PHE A 45 -7.10 31.27 15.05
N PRO A 46 -8.07 30.50 14.54
CA PRO A 46 -7.88 29.07 14.30
C PRO A 46 -6.69 28.82 13.38
N ALA A 47 -5.91 27.78 13.67
CA ALA A 47 -4.90 27.30 12.72
C ALA A 47 -5.57 26.71 11.46
N HIS A 48 -4.81 26.57 10.37
CA HIS A 48 -5.31 25.88 9.18
C HIS A 48 -5.86 24.48 9.52
N LEU A 49 -7.03 24.15 8.98
CA LEU A 49 -7.75 22.89 9.26
C LEU A 49 -6.87 21.64 9.05
N GLY A 50 -6.01 21.66 8.03
CA GLY A 50 -5.05 20.58 7.77
C GLY A 50 -3.98 20.40 8.86
N ARG A 51 -3.63 21.46 9.60
CA ARG A 51 -2.73 21.42 10.76
C ARG A 51 -3.46 20.89 12.00
N ILE A 52 -4.68 21.36 12.24
CA ILE A 52 -5.54 20.92 13.36
C ILE A 52 -5.81 19.42 13.29
N THR A 53 -6.34 18.95 12.15
CA THR A 53 -6.66 17.53 11.94
C THR A 53 -5.44 16.61 12.11
N ARG A 54 -4.26 17.07 11.71
CA ARG A 54 -2.99 16.35 11.91
C ARG A 54 -2.61 16.26 13.39
N ALA A 55 -2.76 17.36 14.13
CA ALA A 55 -2.45 17.40 15.56
C ALA A 55 -3.41 16.54 16.38
N GLN A 56 -4.73 16.63 16.12
CA GLN A 56 -5.75 15.77 16.71
C GLN A 56 -5.48 14.29 16.43
N ARG A 57 -5.04 13.95 15.22
CA ARG A 57 -4.67 12.57 14.88
C ARG A 57 -3.48 12.06 15.69
N ILE A 58 -2.46 12.89 15.90
CA ILE A 58 -1.29 12.53 16.72
C ILE A 58 -1.71 12.33 18.18
N GLN A 59 -2.57 13.19 18.70
CA GLN A 59 -3.09 13.05 20.06
C GLN A 59 -3.84 11.73 20.27
N ARG A 60 -4.68 11.32 19.31
CA ARG A 60 -5.37 10.02 19.35
C ARG A 60 -4.38 8.84 19.31
N LEU A 61 -3.36 8.91 18.46
CA LEU A 61 -2.32 7.88 18.39
C LEU A 61 -1.49 7.77 19.68
N ILE A 62 -1.27 8.88 20.39
CA ILE A 62 -0.61 8.88 21.70
C ILE A 62 -1.54 8.26 22.75
N ALA A 63 -2.83 8.57 22.71
CA ALA A 63 -3.83 8.01 23.63
C ALA A 63 -4.06 6.51 23.44
N ASP A 64 -4.01 6.02 22.20
CA ASP A 64 -4.22 4.60 21.85
C ASP A 64 -2.98 3.73 22.10
N ARG A 65 -1.86 4.30 22.54
CA ARG A 65 -0.66 3.53 22.89
C ARG A 65 -0.87 2.90 24.26
N PRO A 66 -0.80 1.56 24.42
CA PRO A 66 -0.94 0.94 25.74
C PRO A 66 0.16 1.50 26.66
N ARG A 67 -0.24 2.08 27.80
CA ARG A 67 0.70 2.46 28.87
C ARG A 67 1.37 1.19 29.34
N SER A 68 2.69 1.08 29.17
CA SER A 68 3.47 -0.03 29.73
C SER A 68 3.22 -0.13 31.24
N PRO A 69 3.03 -1.34 31.81
CA PRO A 69 3.00 -1.49 33.24
C PRO A 69 4.38 -1.15 33.83
N GLU A 70 4.37 -0.50 34.98
CA GLU A 70 5.52 -0.04 35.75
C GLU A 70 6.54 -1.16 35.99
N MET A 71 7.83 -0.81 35.91
CA MET A 71 8.95 -1.70 36.19
C MET A 71 8.96 -2.09 37.67
N PRO A 72 8.96 -3.39 38.05
CA PRO A 72 9.20 -3.76 39.43
C PRO A 72 10.70 -3.70 39.75
N HIS A 73 10.99 -3.13 40.92
CA HIS A 73 12.31 -3.05 41.53
C HIS A 73 13.00 -4.42 41.61
N THR A 74 14.22 -4.50 41.08
CA THR A 74 15.09 -5.67 41.24
C THR A 74 15.73 -5.67 42.63
N HIS A 75 15.28 -6.59 43.49
CA HIS A 75 16.10 -7.11 44.58
C HIS A 75 17.24 -7.96 43.98
N THR A 76 18.46 -7.67 44.40
CA THR A 76 19.68 -8.41 44.08
C THR A 76 19.77 -9.70 44.88
N ASP A 77 20.01 -10.84 44.22
CA ASP A 77 20.69 -12.00 44.81
C ASP A 77 21.60 -12.64 43.74
N PRO A 78 22.92 -12.81 43.99
CA PRO A 78 23.87 -13.32 43.01
C PRO A 78 24.20 -14.80 43.26
N ARG A 79 23.82 -15.70 42.34
CA ARG A 79 24.50 -16.99 42.08
C ARG A 79 24.02 -17.63 40.78
N GLU A 80 25.01 -18.13 40.03
CA GLU A 80 24.99 -19.16 38.97
C GLU A 80 24.21 -18.82 37.67
N SER A 81 24.86 -18.39 36.59
CA SER A 81 25.69 -19.19 35.66
C SER A 81 24.96 -20.38 35.02
N THR A 82 24.33 -20.14 33.87
CA THR A 82 24.58 -20.93 32.65
C THR A 82 24.02 -20.20 31.44
N GLU A 83 24.83 -20.19 30.39
CA GLU A 83 24.55 -19.61 29.09
C GLU A 83 23.38 -20.30 28.42
N GLU A 84 22.35 -19.54 28.03
CA GLU A 84 21.50 -19.89 26.89
C GLU A 84 20.88 -18.59 26.34
N ARG A 85 21.67 -17.91 25.51
CA ARG A 85 21.14 -16.95 24.55
C ARG A 85 20.22 -17.74 23.63
N HIS A 86 18.91 -17.63 23.84
CA HIS A 86 17.90 -18.02 22.85
C HIS A 86 18.09 -17.15 21.60
N SER A 87 19.02 -17.60 20.75
CA SER A 87 19.08 -17.26 19.34
C SER A 87 17.74 -17.66 18.75
N ALA A 88 16.90 -16.67 18.46
CA ALA A 88 15.76 -16.83 17.58
C ALA A 88 16.26 -17.05 16.15
N THR A 89 16.90 -18.20 15.92
CA THR A 89 17.20 -18.75 14.61
C THR A 89 15.87 -19.28 14.08
N HIS A 90 15.03 -18.40 13.55
CA HIS A 90 13.92 -18.83 12.68
C HIS A 90 14.57 -19.52 11.48
N SER A 91 14.50 -20.85 11.43
CA SER A 91 14.64 -21.57 10.17
C SER A 91 13.75 -20.90 9.11
N PRO A 92 14.14 -20.88 7.82
CA PRO A 92 13.27 -20.36 6.79
C PRO A 92 12.05 -21.26 6.72
N SER A 93 11.01 -20.91 7.47
CA SER A 93 9.68 -21.48 7.36
C SER A 93 9.33 -21.43 5.88
N ASN A 94 8.95 -22.56 5.30
CA ASN A 94 8.51 -22.64 3.90
C ASN A 94 7.29 -21.72 3.72
N ARG A 95 7.54 -20.44 3.38
CA ARG A 95 6.49 -19.43 3.29
C ARG A 95 5.69 -19.70 2.04
N ARG A 96 4.37 -19.69 2.17
CA ARG A 96 3.51 -19.86 1.01
C ARG A 96 3.69 -18.66 0.07
N PRO A 97 3.52 -18.88 -1.25
CA PRO A 97 3.69 -17.80 -2.22
C PRO A 97 2.68 -16.68 -1.98
N VAL A 98 3.10 -15.43 -2.16
CA VAL A 98 2.19 -14.30 -2.34
C VAL A 98 2.25 -13.82 -3.78
N VAL A 99 1.10 -13.38 -4.30
CA VAL A 99 0.95 -13.09 -5.73
C VAL A 99 0.41 -11.67 -5.94
N GLY A 100 1.00 -10.95 -6.87
CA GLY A 100 0.49 -9.68 -7.38
C GLY A 100 0.08 -9.81 -8.84
N ILE A 101 -1.09 -9.28 -9.18
CA ILE A 101 -1.70 -9.39 -10.51
C ILE A 101 -2.08 -7.98 -10.98
N ASP A 102 -1.50 -7.56 -12.10
CA ASP A 102 -1.83 -6.34 -12.81
C ASP A 102 -2.55 -6.68 -14.13
N PRO A 103 -3.89 -6.75 -14.14
CA PRO A 103 -4.66 -7.26 -15.27
C PRO A 103 -4.73 -6.25 -16.42
N SER A 104 -4.21 -6.66 -17.59
CA SER A 104 -4.27 -5.86 -18.81
C SER A 104 -4.46 -6.74 -20.04
N LEU A 105 -5.27 -6.28 -20.99
CA LEU A 105 -5.58 -7.00 -22.22
C LEU A 105 -4.38 -7.15 -23.16
N THR A 106 -3.36 -6.31 -22.99
CA THR A 106 -2.17 -6.28 -23.87
C THR A 106 -0.89 -6.76 -23.19
N GLY A 107 -0.84 -6.68 -21.86
CA GLY A 107 0.30 -7.09 -21.05
C GLY A 107 -0.12 -7.29 -19.60
N THR A 108 -0.59 -8.48 -19.24
CA THR A 108 -0.90 -8.76 -17.82
C THR A 108 0.40 -9.01 -17.06
N GLY A 109 0.67 -8.19 -16.04
CA GLY A 109 1.79 -8.39 -15.13
C GLY A 109 1.47 -9.41 -14.04
N ILE A 110 2.42 -10.30 -13.75
CA ILE A 110 2.35 -11.23 -12.62
C ILE A 110 3.66 -11.21 -11.86
N ALA A 111 3.57 -11.10 -10.54
CA ALA A 111 4.68 -11.27 -9.63
C ALA A 111 4.36 -12.28 -8.55
N ILE A 112 5.28 -13.20 -8.30
CA ILE A 112 5.16 -14.22 -7.27
C ILE A 112 6.36 -14.06 -6.34
N ILE A 113 6.14 -13.87 -5.04
CA ILE A 113 7.22 -13.83 -4.05
C ILE A 113 7.16 -15.11 -3.23
N ILE A 114 8.24 -15.89 -3.29
CA ILE A 114 8.45 -17.11 -2.49
C ILE A 114 9.75 -16.93 -1.75
N ASN A 115 9.74 -17.07 -0.41
CA ASN A 115 10.93 -16.92 0.43
C ASN A 115 11.75 -15.65 0.10
N ASN A 116 11.06 -14.51 -0.03
CA ASN A 116 11.66 -13.22 -0.36
C ASN A 116 12.42 -13.20 -1.71
N THR A 117 12.06 -14.08 -2.64
CA THR A 117 12.59 -14.10 -4.01
C THR A 117 11.44 -13.83 -4.99
N PRO A 118 11.43 -12.68 -5.67
CA PRO A 118 10.44 -12.38 -6.70
C PRO A 118 10.67 -13.16 -8.00
N GLN A 119 9.58 -13.64 -8.59
CA GLN A 119 9.51 -14.17 -9.94
C GLN A 119 8.50 -13.36 -10.74
N LEU A 120 8.93 -12.78 -11.86
CA LEU A 120 8.14 -11.83 -12.65
C LEU A 120 7.84 -12.37 -14.03
N GLN A 121 6.61 -12.20 -14.49
CA GLN A 121 6.18 -12.55 -15.84
C GLN A 121 5.23 -11.49 -16.40
N THR A 122 5.23 -11.36 -17.73
CA THR A 122 4.24 -10.55 -18.46
C THR A 122 3.59 -11.42 -19.52
N ILE A 123 2.27 -11.52 -19.46
CA ILE A 123 1.48 -12.25 -20.45
C ILE A 123 0.99 -11.24 -21.48
N ALA A 124 1.68 -11.22 -22.62
CA ALA A 124 1.25 -10.43 -23.76
C ALA A 124 0.07 -11.08 -24.48
N SER A 125 -0.83 -10.23 -24.96
CA SER A 125 -1.91 -10.58 -25.89
C SER A 125 -2.18 -9.41 -26.83
N ARG A 126 -2.68 -9.71 -28.04
CA ARG A 126 -3.00 -8.70 -29.04
C ARG A 126 -4.39 -8.99 -29.59
N GLY A 127 -5.31 -8.05 -29.41
CA GLY A 127 -6.60 -8.04 -30.07
C GLY A 127 -6.65 -6.97 -31.15
N LYS A 128 -7.63 -7.07 -32.06
CA LYS A 128 -7.91 -6.07 -33.07
C LYS A 128 -9.25 -5.39 -32.80
N ARG A 129 -9.45 -4.19 -33.36
CA ARG A 129 -10.70 -3.43 -33.17
C ARG A 129 -11.90 -4.08 -33.85
N ASP A 130 -11.65 -4.83 -34.92
CA ASP A 130 -12.61 -5.56 -35.75
C ASP A 130 -12.77 -7.03 -35.34
N ASP A 131 -12.16 -7.46 -34.22
CA ASP A 131 -12.38 -8.80 -33.68
C ASP A 131 -13.88 -9.04 -33.40
N THR A 132 -14.39 -10.17 -33.87
CA THR A 132 -15.74 -10.66 -33.55
C THR A 132 -15.90 -10.92 -32.05
N TRP A 133 -17.14 -10.99 -31.57
CA TRP A 133 -17.43 -11.33 -30.17
C TRP A 133 -16.83 -12.68 -29.76
N GLN A 134 -16.87 -13.68 -30.63
CA GLN A 134 -16.30 -15.01 -30.40
C GLN A 134 -14.77 -14.97 -30.30
N GLN A 135 -14.09 -14.18 -31.15
CA GLN A 135 -12.64 -13.99 -31.07
C GLN A 135 -12.24 -13.28 -29.78
N ARG A 136 -12.99 -12.24 -29.38
CA ARG A 136 -12.78 -11.54 -28.09
C ARG A 136 -12.96 -12.50 -26.92
N ALA A 137 -14.05 -13.25 -26.87
CA ALA A 137 -14.31 -14.24 -25.80
C ALA A 137 -13.22 -15.32 -25.71
N THR A 138 -12.79 -15.86 -26.86
CA THR A 138 -11.68 -16.83 -26.94
C THR A 138 -10.39 -16.24 -26.39
N ARG A 139 -10.05 -15.01 -26.79
CA ARG A 139 -8.85 -14.30 -26.33
C ARG A 139 -8.88 -14.03 -24.82
N LEU A 140 -10.01 -13.64 -24.26
CA LEU A 140 -10.15 -13.44 -22.81
C LEU A 140 -9.99 -14.75 -22.04
N THR A 141 -10.52 -15.86 -22.58
CA THR A 141 -10.37 -17.19 -22.00
C THR A 141 -8.92 -17.68 -22.03
N ASP A 142 -8.22 -17.49 -23.15
CA ASP A 142 -6.77 -17.77 -23.27
C ASP A 142 -5.96 -16.97 -22.24
N LEU A 143 -6.18 -15.65 -22.18
CA LEU A 143 -5.51 -14.77 -21.22
C LEU A 143 -5.73 -15.22 -19.78
N ARG A 144 -6.97 -15.53 -19.41
CA ARG A 144 -7.31 -16.05 -18.08
C ARG A 144 -6.56 -17.34 -17.80
N ASN A 145 -6.60 -18.32 -18.71
CA ASN A 145 -5.98 -19.62 -18.49
C ASN A 145 -4.46 -19.51 -18.36
N ARG A 146 -3.81 -18.73 -19.23
CA ARG A 146 -2.36 -18.47 -19.17
C ARG A 146 -1.97 -17.77 -17.87
N THR A 147 -2.77 -16.81 -17.41
CA THR A 147 -2.55 -16.09 -16.15
C THR A 147 -2.68 -17.03 -14.96
N MET A 148 -3.78 -17.77 -14.88
CA MET A 148 -4.03 -18.69 -13.76
C MET A 148 -3.05 -19.87 -13.72
N ASN A 149 -2.49 -20.30 -14.86
CA ASN A 149 -1.48 -21.36 -14.91
C ASN A 149 -0.16 -20.96 -14.23
N LEU A 150 0.12 -19.66 -14.10
CA LEU A 150 1.32 -19.17 -13.41
C LEU A 150 1.12 -19.05 -11.90
N ILE A 151 -0.13 -19.00 -11.43
CA ILE A 151 -0.45 -18.76 -10.01
C ILE A 151 -0.35 -20.08 -9.24
N PRO A 152 0.53 -20.19 -8.23
CA PRO A 152 0.64 -21.39 -7.41
C PRO A 152 -0.68 -21.68 -6.68
N ARG A 153 -1.10 -22.94 -6.64
CA ARG A 153 -2.36 -23.32 -5.96
C ARG A 153 -2.29 -23.13 -4.44
N ASN A 154 -1.10 -23.14 -3.87
CA ASN A 154 -0.85 -22.94 -2.44
C ASN A 154 -0.56 -21.46 -2.09
N THR A 155 -0.94 -20.51 -2.95
CA THR A 155 -0.81 -19.06 -2.68
C THR A 155 -1.52 -18.70 -1.37
N GLU A 156 -0.80 -18.01 -0.50
CA GLU A 156 -1.31 -17.53 0.79
C GLU A 156 -2.26 -16.35 0.61
N LEU A 157 -1.87 -15.42 -0.27
CA LEU A 157 -2.61 -14.22 -0.58
C LEU A 157 -2.27 -13.73 -1.99
N ALA A 158 -3.30 -13.49 -2.79
CA ALA A 158 -3.21 -12.78 -4.05
C ALA A 158 -3.71 -11.34 -3.88
N ILE A 159 -3.06 -10.38 -4.52
CA ILE A 159 -3.56 -9.01 -4.69
C ILE A 159 -3.75 -8.77 -6.18
N ILE A 160 -4.95 -8.33 -6.55
CA ILE A 160 -5.29 -7.92 -7.90
C ILE A 160 -5.60 -6.41 -7.93
N GLU A 161 -5.14 -5.71 -8.96
CA GLU A 161 -5.55 -4.30 -9.17
C GLU A 161 -7.08 -4.22 -9.27
N GLY A 162 -7.68 -3.24 -8.61
CA GLY A 162 -9.12 -2.98 -8.69
C GLY A 162 -9.53 -2.37 -10.04
N PRO A 163 -10.80 -2.56 -10.45
CA PRO A 163 -11.28 -2.03 -11.72
C PRO A 163 -11.22 -0.49 -11.77
N ALA A 164 -10.77 0.04 -12.90
CA ALA A 164 -10.73 1.47 -13.16
C ALA A 164 -12.11 1.99 -13.61
N TYR A 165 -12.95 2.39 -12.66
CA TYR A 165 -14.33 2.87 -12.93
C TYR A 165 -14.41 4.12 -13.82
N ALA A 166 -13.36 4.94 -13.87
CA ALA A 166 -13.33 6.18 -14.63
C ALA A 166 -12.77 6.04 -16.06
N ALA A 167 -12.30 4.84 -16.44
CA ALA A 167 -11.78 4.62 -17.79
C ALA A 167 -12.91 4.76 -18.82
N GLN A 168 -12.65 5.39 -19.96
CA GLN A 168 -13.59 5.53 -21.09
C GLN A 168 -13.02 4.83 -22.32
N GLY A 169 -13.82 4.06 -23.06
CA GLY A 169 -13.42 3.43 -24.33
C GLY A 169 -13.91 2.00 -24.56
N SER A 170 -13.83 1.55 -25.80
CA SER A 170 -14.35 0.25 -26.27
C SER A 170 -13.72 -0.98 -25.60
N GLY A 171 -12.50 -0.86 -25.07
CA GLY A 171 -11.80 -1.93 -24.36
C GLY A 171 -12.25 -2.13 -22.90
N ASN A 172 -13.09 -1.26 -22.35
CA ASN A 172 -13.51 -1.35 -20.95
C ASN A 172 -14.31 -2.61 -20.64
N HIS A 173 -15.22 -2.98 -21.56
CA HIS A 173 -16.04 -4.17 -21.36
C HIS A 173 -15.18 -5.44 -21.31
N ASP A 174 -14.20 -5.57 -22.22
CA ASP A 174 -13.26 -6.69 -22.24
C ASP A 174 -12.39 -6.72 -20.99
N ARG A 175 -11.90 -5.55 -20.52
CA ARG A 175 -11.12 -5.46 -19.28
C ARG A 175 -11.94 -5.89 -18.07
N ALA A 176 -13.18 -5.42 -17.96
CA ALA A 176 -14.08 -5.81 -16.88
C ALA A 176 -14.39 -7.32 -16.92
N GLY A 177 -14.68 -7.86 -18.11
CA GLY A 177 -14.89 -9.29 -18.30
C GLY A 177 -13.67 -10.11 -17.88
N TYR A 178 -12.49 -9.73 -18.36
CA TYR A 178 -11.23 -10.38 -17.99
C TYR A 178 -10.96 -10.34 -16.48
N TRP A 179 -11.14 -9.17 -15.86
CA TRP A 179 -10.96 -8.99 -14.42
C TRP A 179 -11.84 -9.95 -13.61
N TRP A 180 -13.14 -10.02 -13.93
CA TRP A 180 -14.06 -10.93 -13.26
C TRP A 180 -13.72 -12.40 -13.49
N MET A 181 -13.22 -12.76 -14.67
CA MET A 181 -12.77 -14.14 -14.95
C MET A 181 -11.58 -14.56 -14.10
N LEU A 182 -10.64 -13.64 -13.83
CA LEU A 182 -9.52 -13.88 -12.92
C LEU A 182 -9.99 -13.98 -11.47
N TYR A 183 -10.78 -13.00 -11.01
CA TYR A 183 -11.27 -12.97 -9.63
C TYR A 183 -12.10 -14.22 -9.27
N GLN A 184 -13.00 -14.65 -10.18
CA GLN A 184 -13.77 -15.88 -10.00
C GLN A 184 -12.87 -17.13 -10.01
N ALA A 185 -11.83 -17.17 -10.84
CA ALA A 185 -10.89 -18.30 -10.86
C ALA A 185 -10.09 -18.41 -9.56
N LEU A 186 -9.59 -17.29 -9.03
CA LEU A 186 -8.93 -17.25 -7.71
C LEU A 186 -9.89 -17.71 -6.60
N THR A 187 -11.13 -17.21 -6.63
CA THR A 187 -12.17 -17.58 -5.67
C THR A 187 -12.50 -19.08 -5.74
N ALA A 188 -12.64 -19.64 -6.94
CA ALA A 188 -12.90 -21.07 -7.14
C ALA A 188 -11.75 -21.95 -6.63
N LEU A 189 -10.51 -21.45 -6.68
CA LEU A 189 -9.33 -22.10 -6.11
C LEU A 189 -9.17 -21.86 -4.61
N LYS A 190 -10.09 -21.11 -3.98
CA LYS A 190 -10.04 -20.70 -2.56
C LYS A 190 -8.75 -19.95 -2.20
N ILE A 191 -8.20 -19.21 -3.15
CA ILE A 191 -7.03 -18.35 -2.90
C ILE A 191 -7.54 -17.04 -2.28
N PRO A 192 -7.14 -16.69 -1.04
CA PRO A 192 -7.48 -15.40 -0.46
C PRO A 192 -7.03 -14.28 -1.39
N THR A 193 -7.96 -13.39 -1.76
CA THR A 193 -7.69 -12.35 -2.77
C THR A 193 -8.12 -10.98 -2.25
N ALA A 194 -7.16 -10.05 -2.16
CA ALA A 194 -7.44 -8.65 -1.89
C ALA A 194 -7.53 -7.83 -3.18
N VAL A 195 -8.40 -6.83 -3.21
CA VAL A 195 -8.53 -5.90 -4.34
C VAL A 195 -7.88 -4.58 -3.96
N CYS A 196 -6.83 -4.19 -4.67
CA CYS A 196 -6.08 -2.97 -4.39
C CYS A 196 -6.52 -1.83 -5.32
N PRO A 197 -7.01 -0.70 -4.81
CA PRO A 197 -7.40 0.44 -5.65
C PRO A 197 -6.22 0.98 -6.50
N PRO A 198 -6.44 1.44 -7.74
CA PRO A 198 -5.36 1.85 -8.65
C PRO A 198 -4.40 2.91 -8.08
N THR A 199 -4.92 3.88 -7.32
CA THR A 199 -4.11 4.96 -6.73
C THR A 199 -3.35 4.53 -5.47
N THR A 200 -3.75 3.44 -4.83
CA THR A 200 -3.10 2.92 -3.62
C THR A 200 -1.71 2.40 -3.93
N ARG A 201 -1.52 1.75 -5.08
CA ARG A 201 -0.22 1.27 -5.58
C ARG A 201 0.82 2.39 -5.68
N ALA A 202 0.47 3.46 -6.41
CA ALA A 202 1.35 4.61 -6.60
C ALA A 202 1.63 5.32 -5.26
N LYS A 203 0.61 5.48 -4.43
CA LYS A 203 0.74 6.09 -3.10
C LYS A 203 1.64 5.28 -2.18
N TRP A 204 1.53 3.95 -2.18
CA TRP A 204 2.38 3.05 -1.41
C TRP A 204 3.85 3.17 -1.84
N ALA A 205 4.10 3.08 -3.16
CA ALA A 205 5.46 3.07 -3.70
C ALA A 205 6.19 4.42 -3.57
N THR A 206 5.49 5.53 -3.80
CA THR A 206 6.14 6.84 -4.02
C THR A 206 5.72 7.94 -3.04
N ASP A 207 4.78 7.66 -2.13
CA ASP A 207 4.07 8.67 -1.33
C ASP A 207 3.24 9.68 -2.16
N LYS A 208 3.03 9.44 -3.46
CA LYS A 208 2.17 10.25 -4.34
C LYS A 208 1.17 9.37 -5.08
N GLY A 209 -0.12 9.65 -4.92
CA GLY A 209 -1.19 8.83 -5.52
C GLY A 209 -1.32 8.99 -7.05
N ASN A 210 -0.73 10.04 -7.62
CA ASN A 210 -0.71 10.34 -9.04
C ASN A 210 0.68 10.18 -9.67
N ALA A 211 1.58 9.45 -9.01
CA ALA A 211 2.91 9.19 -9.56
C ALA A 211 2.82 8.44 -10.89
N GLY A 212 3.75 8.74 -11.80
CA GLY A 212 3.80 8.08 -13.09
C GLY A 212 4.29 6.63 -12.96
N LYS A 213 4.05 5.83 -14.01
CA LYS A 213 4.49 4.42 -14.05
C LYS A 213 6.01 4.27 -13.83
N ALA A 214 6.82 5.19 -14.40
CA ALA A 214 8.27 5.18 -14.23
C ALA A 214 8.71 5.39 -12.78
N ASP A 215 8.04 6.30 -12.04
CA ASP A 215 8.35 6.56 -10.63
C ASP A 215 8.06 5.33 -9.76
N VAL A 216 6.96 4.64 -10.03
CA VAL A 216 6.61 3.40 -9.34
C VAL A 216 7.63 2.30 -9.66
N ALA A 217 7.98 2.11 -10.93
CA ALA A 217 8.98 1.13 -11.33
C ALA A 217 10.34 1.37 -10.66
N MET A 218 10.78 2.63 -10.59
CA MET A 218 12.01 3.01 -9.88
C MET A 218 11.92 2.72 -8.38
N ALA A 219 10.80 3.01 -7.73
CA ALA A 219 10.61 2.73 -6.31
C ALA A 219 10.66 1.21 -6.03
N ILE A 220 10.02 0.40 -6.88
CA ILE A 220 10.03 -1.06 -6.76
C ILE A 220 11.42 -1.63 -7.02
N ALA A 221 12.15 -1.15 -8.03
CA ALA A 221 13.52 -1.56 -8.27
C ALA A 221 14.44 -1.27 -7.07
N LYS A 222 14.23 -0.15 -6.36
CA LYS A 222 14.96 0.15 -5.11
C LYS A 222 14.60 -0.80 -3.96
N HIS A 223 13.37 -1.29 -3.92
CA HIS A 223 12.95 -2.28 -2.92
C HIS A 223 13.50 -3.68 -3.23
N TRP A 224 13.72 -4.01 -4.50
CA TRP A 224 14.18 -5.32 -4.95
C TRP A 224 15.41 -5.20 -5.87
N PRO A 225 16.57 -4.77 -5.36
CA PRO A 225 17.74 -4.45 -6.18
C PRO A 225 18.28 -5.64 -6.99
N GLU A 226 18.12 -6.86 -6.47
CA GLU A 226 18.57 -8.10 -7.14
C GLU A 226 17.56 -8.62 -8.18
N THR A 227 16.38 -8.00 -8.30
CA THR A 227 15.33 -8.44 -9.21
C THR A 227 15.39 -7.66 -10.52
N THR A 228 15.58 -8.38 -11.63
CA THR A 228 15.51 -7.77 -12.97
C THR A 228 14.06 -7.51 -13.37
N ILE A 229 13.64 -6.24 -13.37
CA ILE A 229 12.31 -5.80 -13.81
C ILE A 229 12.40 -5.34 -15.26
N ARG A 230 11.64 -5.97 -16.17
CA ARG A 230 11.73 -5.74 -17.62
C ARG A 230 10.68 -4.77 -18.17
N GLY A 231 9.71 -4.35 -17.37
CA GLY A 231 8.62 -3.49 -17.80
C GLY A 231 7.78 -2.96 -16.65
N ASP A 232 6.94 -1.98 -16.94
CA ASP A 232 5.99 -1.37 -16.01
C ASP A 232 4.96 -2.37 -15.49
N ASP A 233 4.39 -3.23 -16.35
CA ASP A 233 3.45 -4.27 -15.93
C ASP A 233 4.06 -5.19 -14.85
N GLN A 234 5.35 -5.51 -14.94
CA GLN A 234 6.06 -6.33 -13.95
C GLN A 234 6.30 -5.57 -12.64
N ALA A 235 6.66 -4.28 -12.73
CA ALA A 235 6.83 -3.43 -11.56
C ALA A 235 5.50 -3.27 -10.79
N ASP A 236 4.41 -3.11 -11.52
CA ASP A 236 3.07 -2.91 -10.98
C ASP A 236 2.60 -4.19 -10.26
N ALA A 237 2.79 -5.34 -10.90
CA ALA A 237 2.55 -6.64 -10.27
C ALA A 237 3.44 -6.90 -9.04
N LEU A 238 4.74 -6.57 -9.11
CA LEU A 238 5.65 -6.73 -7.98
C LEU A 238 5.30 -5.81 -6.81
N CYS A 239 4.79 -4.60 -7.09
CA CYS A 239 4.24 -3.73 -6.07
C CYS A 239 3.10 -4.42 -5.31
N PHE A 240 2.15 -5.02 -6.02
CA PHE A 240 1.05 -5.76 -5.39
C PHE A 240 1.53 -6.97 -4.59
N ALA A 241 2.45 -7.78 -5.12
CA ALA A 241 3.01 -8.91 -4.38
C ALA A 241 3.77 -8.45 -3.12
N THR A 242 4.47 -7.32 -3.19
CA THR A 242 5.19 -6.74 -2.05
C THR A 242 4.23 -6.23 -0.98
N ILE A 243 3.13 -5.60 -1.38
CA ILE A 243 2.05 -5.18 -0.47
C ILE A 243 1.45 -6.40 0.25
N ALA A 244 1.24 -7.52 -0.47
CA ALA A 244 0.76 -8.77 0.11
C ALA A 244 1.76 -9.33 1.14
N ALA A 245 3.03 -9.40 0.77
CA ALA A 245 4.10 -9.87 1.64
C ALA A 245 4.21 -9.00 2.92
N GLN A 246 4.10 -7.68 2.77
CA GLN A 246 4.10 -6.76 3.91
C GLN A 246 2.88 -6.97 4.82
N HIS A 247 1.69 -7.15 4.25
CA HIS A 247 0.47 -7.40 5.04
C HIS A 247 0.58 -8.67 5.89
N LEU A 248 1.21 -9.72 5.35
CA LEU A 248 1.47 -10.99 6.04
C LEU A 248 2.72 -10.96 6.94
N ASN A 249 3.34 -9.80 7.15
CA ASN A 249 4.56 -9.63 7.94
C ASN A 249 5.72 -10.52 7.45
N HIS A 250 5.84 -10.71 6.14
CA HIS A 250 7.03 -11.32 5.56
C HIS A 250 8.24 -10.39 5.75
N PRO A 251 9.45 -10.93 5.99
CA PRO A 251 10.67 -10.15 6.05
C PRO A 251 10.86 -9.38 4.75
N MET A 252 10.91 -8.05 4.83
CA MET A 252 11.09 -7.18 3.67
C MET A 252 12.58 -6.82 3.51
N PRO A 253 13.10 -6.75 2.28
CA PRO A 253 14.50 -6.36 2.02
C PRO A 253 14.76 -4.85 2.18
N TYR A 254 13.79 -4.09 2.68
CA TYR A 254 13.87 -2.65 2.87
C TYR A 254 13.17 -2.24 4.17
N LEU A 255 13.49 -1.06 4.68
CA LEU A 255 12.84 -0.49 5.86
C LEU A 255 11.38 -0.14 5.55
N ILE A 256 10.44 -0.73 6.29
CA ILE A 256 9.02 -0.40 6.17
C ILE A 256 8.76 0.97 6.81
N LEU A 257 8.38 1.94 6.00
CA LEU A 257 8.09 3.30 6.44
C LEU A 257 6.59 3.49 6.70
N GLU A 258 6.23 4.51 7.50
CA GLU A 258 4.83 4.77 7.88
C GLU A 258 3.89 4.91 6.68
N ARG A 259 4.36 5.51 5.58
CA ARG A 259 3.57 5.60 4.33
C ARG A 259 3.16 4.24 3.78
N HIS A 260 3.99 3.20 3.95
CA HIS A 260 3.68 1.87 3.47
C HIS A 260 2.50 1.32 4.28
N LYS A 261 2.58 1.41 5.62
CA LYS A 261 1.50 1.00 6.53
C LYS A 261 0.18 1.73 6.24
N LEU A 262 0.25 3.05 6.01
CA LEU A 262 -0.93 3.87 5.72
C LEU A 262 -1.62 3.52 4.40
N ALA A 263 -0.90 3.03 3.40
CA ALA A 263 -1.52 2.64 2.14
C ALA A 263 -2.26 1.29 2.26
N LEU A 264 -1.78 0.37 3.12
CA LEU A 264 -2.44 -0.91 3.39
C LEU A 264 -3.85 -0.73 4.00
N THR A 265 -4.12 0.36 4.74
CA THR A 265 -5.44 0.61 5.35
C THR A 265 -6.54 0.92 4.33
N LYS A 266 -6.17 1.21 3.08
CA LYS A 266 -7.12 1.47 1.98
C LYS A 266 -7.49 0.23 1.18
N ILE A 267 -6.88 -0.91 1.49
CA ILE A 267 -7.10 -2.17 0.78
C ILE A 267 -8.16 -2.96 1.54
N ALA A 268 -9.14 -3.49 0.80
CA ALA A 268 -10.10 -4.43 1.35
C ALA A 268 -9.44 -5.82 1.41
N TRP A 269 -9.15 -6.27 2.62
CA TRP A 269 -8.48 -7.55 2.86
C TRP A 269 -9.50 -8.69 2.94
N PRO A 270 -9.21 -9.87 2.36
CA PRO A 270 -10.04 -11.04 2.52
C PRO A 270 -9.96 -11.56 3.96
N GLN A 271 -10.95 -12.35 4.36
CA GLN A 271 -10.78 -13.18 5.55
C GLN A 271 -9.73 -14.25 5.26
N MET A 272 -8.71 -14.32 6.10
CA MET A 272 -7.70 -15.38 6.03
C MET A 272 -8.28 -16.66 6.64
N GLN A 273 -8.06 -17.80 5.97
CA GLN A 273 -8.49 -19.12 6.44
C GLN A 273 -7.41 -19.80 7.28
#